data_AF-A0A971ZSM5-F1
#
_entry.id   AF-A0A971ZSM5-F1
#
_cell.length_a   1.000
_cell.length_b   1.000
_cell.length_c   1.000
_cell.angle_alpha   90.00
_cell.angle_beta   90.00
_cell.angle_gamma   90.00
#
_symmetry.space_group_name_H-M   'P 1'
#
loop_
_entity.id
_entity.type
_entity.pdbx_description
1 polymer ?
#
loop_
_entity_poly.entity_id
_entity_poly.type
_entity_poly.pdbx_seq_one_letter_code
_entity_poly.pdbx_strand_id
1 'polypeptide(L)'
;MLTIDQAEQLVASIAPELLGRVQVLEYSERLGPCNADTTGAYAVYDVRGGNPIIRRELQRQGRWRDRPTDAIVFLEPPTAATVIHEAAHLVPIRTPLPDSPLPAPLAELATLRMLTRWAAQPSPLEPWAGGHDLPFLRRCCHLWARCEALGVPVRQSDIHRAGAELLHDISEYRSRLGWEPTRCRSWTFAEIEALPIPEAFRKLFDDDKARWARQETRDE
;
A
#
# COMPACT_ATOMS: atom_id res chain seq x y z
N MET A 1 8.01 -15.61 6.98
CA MET A 1 6.86 -14.83 7.46
C MET A 1 7.32 -14.01 8.64
N LEU A 2 6.82 -12.80 8.78
CA LEU A 2 7.11 -11.88 9.89
C LEU A 2 6.05 -12.06 10.97
N THR A 3 6.36 -11.77 12.24
CA THR A 3 5.31 -11.47 13.23
C THR A 3 4.74 -10.08 12.96
N ILE A 4 3.60 -9.75 13.55
CA ILE A 4 3.03 -8.38 13.46
C ILE A 4 3.99 -7.33 14.03
N ASP A 5 4.67 -7.63 15.12
CA ASP A 5 5.68 -6.72 15.69
C ASP A 5 6.87 -6.54 14.75
N GLN A 6 7.33 -7.62 14.10
CA GLN A 6 8.39 -7.54 13.09
C GLN A 6 7.94 -6.75 11.86
N ALA A 7 6.68 -6.89 11.43
CA ALA A 7 6.11 -6.11 10.34
C ALA A 7 6.01 -4.62 10.70
N GLU A 8 5.56 -4.29 11.92
CA GLU A 8 5.50 -2.92 12.41
C GLU A 8 6.89 -2.28 12.51
N GLN A 9 7.87 -3.02 13.02
CA GLN A 9 9.28 -2.59 13.05
C GLN A 9 9.84 -2.39 11.64
N LEU A 10 9.48 -3.28 10.71
CA LEU A 10 9.91 -3.17 9.32
C LEU A 10 9.35 -1.90 8.67
N VAL A 11 8.04 -1.64 8.82
CA VAL A 11 7.39 -0.39 8.35
C VAL A 11 8.15 0.84 8.85
N ALA A 12 8.42 0.90 10.16
CA ALA A 12 9.14 2.02 10.76
C ALA A 12 10.59 2.15 10.25
N SER A 13 11.25 1.03 9.92
CA SER A 13 12.63 1.01 9.44
C SER A 13 12.76 1.45 7.98
N ILE A 14 11.81 1.07 7.12
CA ILE A 14 11.84 1.39 5.69
C ILE A 14 11.11 2.70 5.37
N ALA A 15 10.24 3.17 6.26
CA ALA A 15 9.56 4.46 6.15
C ALA A 15 9.56 5.17 7.52
N PRO A 16 10.67 5.81 7.93
CA PRO A 16 10.79 6.46 9.24
C PRO A 16 9.71 7.52 9.52
N GLU A 17 9.16 8.14 8.48
CA GLU A 17 8.04 9.08 8.56
C GLU A 17 6.72 8.45 9.05
N LEU A 18 6.61 7.12 9.04
CA LEU A 18 5.48 6.35 9.58
C LEU A 18 5.69 5.92 11.04
N LEU A 19 6.89 6.12 11.61
CA LEU A 19 7.23 5.69 12.97
C LEU A 19 6.28 6.31 14.00
N GLY A 20 5.64 5.45 14.79
CA GLY A 20 4.71 5.86 15.84
C GLY A 20 3.36 6.35 15.34
N ARG A 21 3.13 6.36 14.02
CA ARG A 21 1.91 6.89 13.36
C ARG A 21 1.07 5.79 12.73
N VAL A 22 1.66 4.62 12.52
CA VAL A 22 0.99 3.45 11.96
C VAL A 22 0.85 2.37 13.04
N GLN A 23 -0.27 1.67 13.03
CA GLN A 23 -0.45 0.45 13.79
C GLN A 23 -0.64 -0.71 12.80
N VAL A 24 0.17 -1.78 12.95
CA VAL A 24 0.02 -3.00 12.15
C VAL A 24 -0.82 -4.00 12.93
N LEU A 25 -1.73 -4.67 12.25
CA LEU A 25 -2.61 -5.70 12.77
C LEU A 25 -2.61 -6.90 11.82
N GLU A 26 -2.79 -8.10 12.36
CA GLU A 26 -3.12 -9.26 11.54
C GLU A 26 -4.51 -9.08 10.94
N TYR A 27 -4.63 -9.36 9.64
CA TYR A 27 -5.92 -9.34 8.95
C TYR A 27 -6.86 -10.40 9.54
N SER A 28 -8.14 -10.09 9.50
CA SER A 28 -9.21 -11.01 9.82
C SER A 28 -10.44 -10.58 9.04
N GLU A 29 -11.19 -11.54 8.51
CA GLU A 29 -12.48 -11.31 7.83
C GLU A 29 -13.48 -10.51 8.69
N ARG A 30 -13.29 -10.45 10.02
CA ARG A 30 -14.11 -9.65 10.94
C ARG A 30 -13.75 -8.16 10.98
N LEU A 31 -12.56 -7.80 10.52
CA LEU A 31 -11.99 -6.45 10.65
C LEU A 31 -11.67 -5.78 9.32
N GLY A 32 -11.56 -6.56 8.24
CA GLY A 32 -11.21 -6.06 6.91
C GLY A 32 -12.30 -6.32 5.87
N PRO A 33 -12.20 -5.67 4.71
CA PRO A 33 -12.99 -6.04 3.54
C PRO A 33 -12.75 -7.50 3.14
N CYS A 34 -13.82 -8.28 2.95
CA CYS A 34 -13.75 -9.58 2.30
C CYS A 34 -13.90 -9.36 0.79
N ASN A 35 -12.79 -9.42 0.05
CA ASN A 35 -12.84 -9.54 -1.41
C ASN A 35 -12.40 -10.96 -1.75
N ALA A 36 -12.99 -11.55 -2.78
CA ALA A 36 -12.61 -12.88 -3.25
C ALA A 36 -11.14 -12.95 -3.74
N ASP A 37 -10.55 -11.81 -4.09
CA ASP A 37 -9.24 -11.71 -4.77
C ASP A 37 -8.17 -10.91 -4.01
N THR A 38 -8.45 -10.37 -2.82
CA THR A 38 -7.40 -9.70 -2.03
C THR A 38 -6.58 -10.72 -1.27
N THR A 39 -5.28 -10.77 -1.56
CA THR A 39 -4.26 -11.45 -0.76
C THR A 39 -4.08 -10.74 0.60
N GLY A 40 -5.12 -10.79 1.45
CA GLY A 40 -5.08 -10.60 2.91
C GLY A 40 -4.46 -9.32 3.50
N ALA A 41 -4.07 -8.31 2.70
CA ALA A 41 -3.44 -7.09 3.18
C ALA A 41 -4.22 -5.84 2.74
N TYR A 42 -4.34 -4.84 3.64
CA TYR A 42 -4.94 -3.54 3.32
C TYR A 42 -4.57 -2.46 4.34
N ALA A 43 -4.26 -1.25 3.85
CA ALA A 43 -4.01 -0.05 4.63
C ALA A 43 -5.24 0.88 4.70
N VAL A 44 -5.62 1.27 5.90
CA VAL A 44 -6.69 2.23 6.18
C VAL A 44 -6.08 3.55 6.67
N TYR A 45 -6.34 4.62 5.94
CA TYR A 45 -6.05 5.99 6.37
C TYR A 45 -7.09 6.55 7.35
N ASP A 46 -6.65 7.55 8.13
CA ASP A 46 -7.49 8.43 8.93
C ASP A 46 -8.44 7.72 9.92
N VAL A 47 -7.85 7.01 10.87
CA VAL A 47 -8.65 6.43 11.96
C VAL A 47 -9.05 7.48 13.01
N ARG A 48 -8.52 8.71 12.93
CA ARG A 48 -8.87 9.80 13.84
C ARG A 48 -10.11 10.59 13.40
N GLY A 49 -10.38 10.69 12.10
CA GLY A 49 -11.50 11.47 11.55
C GLY A 49 -12.33 10.78 10.46
N GLY A 50 -11.87 9.69 9.85
CA GLY A 50 -12.42 9.19 8.58
C GLY A 50 -13.23 7.90 8.66
N ASN A 51 -12.86 6.94 9.52
CA ASN A 51 -13.56 5.65 9.62
C ASN A 51 -13.90 5.27 11.09
N PRO A 52 -15.00 5.80 11.65
CA PRO A 52 -15.39 5.56 13.04
C PRO A 52 -15.74 4.09 13.33
N ILE A 53 -16.09 3.29 12.31
CA ILE A 53 -16.44 1.87 12.48
C ILE A 53 -15.21 1.07 12.87
N ILE A 54 -14.12 1.19 12.09
CA ILE A 54 -12.88 0.43 12.34
C ILE A 54 -12.31 0.79 13.72
N ARG A 55 -12.29 2.09 14.05
CA ARG A 55 -11.85 2.53 15.39
C ARG A 55 -12.69 1.91 16.50
N ARG A 56 -14.02 2.00 16.42
CA ARG A 56 -14.94 1.46 17.44
C ARG A 56 -14.79 -0.04 17.58
N GLU A 57 -14.66 -0.76 16.47
CA GLU A 57 -14.52 -2.20 16.49
C GLU A 57 -13.19 -2.64 17.12
N LEU A 58 -12.09 -1.95 16.80
CA LEU A 58 -10.80 -2.21 17.43
C LEU A 58 -10.79 -1.86 18.93
N GLN A 59 -11.47 -0.78 19.33
CA GLN A 59 -11.67 -0.44 20.74
C GLN A 59 -12.48 -1.52 21.46
N ARG A 60 -13.57 -2.01 20.86
CA ARG A 60 -14.41 -3.10 21.40
C ARG A 60 -13.60 -4.39 21.60
N GLN A 61 -12.68 -4.68 20.70
CA GLN A 61 -11.82 -5.88 20.78
C GLN A 61 -10.59 -5.68 21.68
N GLY A 62 -10.38 -4.51 22.27
CA GLY A 62 -9.17 -4.21 23.05
C GLY A 62 -7.88 -4.20 22.22
N ARG A 63 -8.00 -4.06 20.88
CA ARG A 63 -6.87 -4.03 19.94
C ARG A 63 -6.48 -2.60 19.56
N TRP A 64 -7.29 -1.61 19.92
CA TRP A 64 -6.95 -0.20 19.79
C TRP A 64 -5.84 0.19 20.78
N ARG A 65 -4.77 0.84 20.30
CA ARG A 65 -3.73 1.38 21.18
C ARG A 65 -4.07 2.81 21.56
N ASP A 66 -3.92 3.17 22.84
CA ASP A 66 -4.06 4.55 23.34
C ASP A 66 -2.82 5.41 23.01
N ARG A 67 -2.47 5.43 21.73
CA ARG A 67 -1.46 6.32 21.19
C ARG A 67 -2.02 7.04 19.95
N PRO A 68 -1.47 8.23 19.62
CA PRO A 68 -1.74 8.91 18.36
C PRO A 68 -1.46 8.00 17.13
N THR A 69 -2.48 7.40 16.52
CA THR A 69 -2.37 6.58 15.29
C THR A 69 -3.08 7.28 14.13
N ASP A 70 -2.40 7.42 12.99
CA ASP A 70 -2.91 8.10 11.78
C ASP A 70 -3.43 7.09 10.76
N ALA A 71 -2.86 5.88 10.72
CA ALA A 71 -3.27 4.81 9.82
C ALA A 71 -3.14 3.41 10.46
N ILE A 72 -3.91 2.46 9.95
CA ILE A 72 -3.82 1.04 10.32
C ILE A 72 -3.48 0.23 9.09
N VAL A 73 -2.57 -0.73 9.25
CA VAL A 73 -2.24 -1.71 8.20
C VAL A 73 -2.66 -3.08 8.68
N PHE A 74 -3.52 -3.74 7.91
CA PHE A 74 -3.86 -5.15 8.08
C PHE A 74 -2.98 -5.98 7.15
N LEU A 75 -2.41 -7.10 7.62
CA LEU A 75 -1.57 -7.99 6.82
C LEU A 75 -1.93 -9.46 7.01
N GLU A 76 -2.01 -10.21 5.92
CA GLU A 76 -2.06 -11.68 5.88
C GLU A 76 -1.57 -12.21 4.51
N PRO A 77 -0.52 -13.05 4.47
CA PRO A 77 0.47 -13.23 5.52
C PRO A 77 1.35 -11.97 5.67
N PRO A 78 1.78 -11.62 6.88
CA PRO A 78 2.81 -10.59 7.08
C PRO A 78 4.15 -11.04 6.47
N THR A 79 4.49 -10.43 5.33
CA THR A 79 5.74 -10.63 4.60
C THR A 79 6.37 -9.28 4.30
N ALA A 80 7.66 -9.25 3.96
CA ALA A 80 8.29 -8.00 3.55
C ALA A 80 7.63 -7.39 2.31
N ALA A 81 7.10 -8.21 1.40
CA ALA A 81 6.39 -7.74 0.21
C ALA A 81 5.03 -7.12 0.53
N THR A 82 4.22 -7.75 1.39
CA THR A 82 2.94 -7.16 1.84
C THR A 82 3.18 -5.91 2.68
N VAL A 83 4.25 -5.86 3.49
CA VAL A 83 4.68 -4.63 4.18
C VAL A 83 5.06 -3.52 3.20
N ILE A 84 5.85 -3.82 2.16
CA ILE A 84 6.21 -2.84 1.12
C ILE A 84 4.96 -2.30 0.43
N HIS A 85 4.05 -3.19 0.03
CA HIS A 85 2.81 -2.82 -0.66
C HIS A 85 1.99 -1.84 0.18
N GLU A 86 1.68 -2.21 1.42
CA GLU A 86 0.82 -1.38 2.27
C GLU A 86 1.51 -0.09 2.71
N ALA A 87 2.82 -0.11 2.96
CA ALA A 87 3.56 1.11 3.26
C ALA A 87 3.60 2.08 2.06
N ALA A 88 3.61 1.57 0.81
CA ALA A 88 3.57 2.41 -0.40
C ALA A 88 2.24 3.16 -0.54
N HIS A 89 1.14 2.59 -0.05
CA HIS A 89 -0.13 3.29 0.04
C HIS A 89 -0.06 4.45 1.02
N LEU A 90 0.71 4.33 2.11
CA LEU A 90 0.76 5.28 3.24
C LEU A 90 1.74 6.46 3.08
N VAL A 91 2.80 6.29 2.29
CA VAL A 91 3.83 7.32 2.09
C VAL A 91 3.59 8.13 0.81
N PRO A 92 3.96 9.42 0.74
CA PRO A 92 4.29 10.25 1.87
C PRO A 92 3.06 10.43 2.76
N ILE A 93 3.26 10.34 4.07
CA ILE A 93 2.16 10.50 5.01
C ILE A 93 1.74 11.97 5.05
N ARG A 94 0.55 12.27 4.51
CA ARG A 94 0.02 13.64 4.48
C ARG A 94 -0.74 13.90 5.76
N THR A 95 -0.21 14.75 6.65
CA THR A 95 -0.95 15.22 7.84
C THR A 95 -1.00 16.73 7.99
N PRO A 96 -2.10 17.28 8.53
CA PRO A 96 -3.35 16.57 8.82
C PRO A 96 -3.94 16.01 7.53
N LEU A 97 -4.46 14.77 7.59
CA LEU A 97 -5.25 14.27 6.47
C LEU A 97 -6.40 15.28 6.31
N PRO A 98 -6.70 15.74 5.09
CA PRO A 98 -7.78 16.68 4.90
C PRO A 98 -9.03 16.12 5.57
N ASP A 99 -9.73 16.94 6.36
CA ASP A 99 -10.99 16.54 6.98
C ASP A 99 -11.83 15.81 5.93
N SER A 100 -12.32 14.62 6.25
CA SER A 100 -13.23 13.92 5.34
C SER A 100 -14.33 14.91 4.95
N PRO A 101 -14.48 15.25 3.66
CA PRO A 101 -15.49 16.24 3.26
C PRO A 101 -16.91 15.69 3.46
N LEU A 102 -17.03 14.41 3.86
CA LEU A 102 -18.28 13.73 4.11
C LEU A 102 -18.61 13.75 5.62
N PRO A 103 -19.84 14.14 6.00
CA PRO A 103 -20.38 13.87 7.33
C PRO A 103 -20.23 12.40 7.72
N ALA A 104 -19.97 12.10 9.00
CA ALA A 104 -19.68 10.74 9.48
C ALA A 104 -20.65 9.64 8.99
N PRO A 105 -21.99 9.84 8.93
CA PRO A 105 -22.90 8.83 8.39
C PRO A 105 -22.72 8.55 6.88
N LEU A 106 -22.29 9.56 6.12
CA LEU A 106 -22.02 9.43 4.68
C LEU A 106 -20.65 8.78 4.43
N ALA A 107 -19.66 9.02 5.29
CA ALA A 107 -18.38 8.31 5.26
C ALA A 107 -18.56 6.81 5.61
N GLU A 108 -19.43 6.51 6.57
CA GLU A 108 -19.83 5.16 6.94
C GLU A 108 -20.57 4.46 5.78
N LEU A 109 -21.54 5.12 5.14
CA LEU A 109 -22.21 4.57 3.97
C LEU A 109 -21.26 4.39 2.77
N ALA A 110 -20.30 5.30 2.57
CA ALA A 110 -19.30 5.19 1.52
C ALA A 110 -18.37 3.98 1.77
N THR A 111 -17.95 3.78 3.02
CA THR A 111 -17.19 2.60 3.46
C THR A 111 -18.00 1.34 3.18
N LEU A 112 -19.25 1.27 3.65
CA LEU A 112 -20.12 0.11 3.42
C LEU A 112 -20.33 -0.16 1.93
N ARG A 113 -20.53 0.87 1.10
CA ARG A 113 -20.66 0.72 -0.37
C ARG A 113 -19.37 0.24 -1.04
N MET A 114 -18.21 0.63 -0.52
CA MET A 114 -16.91 0.12 -0.98
C MET A 114 -16.79 -1.38 -0.64
N LEU A 115 -17.06 -1.75 0.62
CA LEU A 115 -17.10 -3.13 1.08
C LEU A 115 -18.11 -3.99 0.28
N THR A 116 -19.29 -3.46 -0.01
CA THR A 116 -20.32 -4.15 -0.81
C THR A 116 -19.91 -4.30 -2.28
N ARG A 117 -19.31 -3.28 -2.90
CA ARG A 117 -18.80 -3.38 -4.28
C ARG A 117 -17.73 -4.44 -4.41
N TRP A 118 -16.84 -4.47 -3.43
CA TRP A 118 -15.77 -5.44 -3.33
C TRP A 118 -16.25 -6.89 -3.10
N ALA A 119 -17.31 -7.07 -2.31
CA ALA A 119 -17.95 -8.37 -2.13
C ALA A 119 -18.75 -8.84 -3.36
N ALA A 120 -19.06 -7.94 -4.31
CA ALA A 120 -20.05 -8.16 -5.37
C ALA A 120 -19.46 -8.29 -6.79
N GLN A 121 -18.15 -8.19 -7.01
CA GLN A 121 -17.57 -8.28 -8.36
C GLN A 121 -16.43 -9.31 -8.47
N PRO A 122 -16.59 -10.32 -9.35
CA PRO A 122 -15.48 -10.99 -10.01
C PRO A 122 -15.25 -10.24 -11.34
N SER A 123 -14.41 -9.22 -11.34
CA SER A 123 -13.96 -8.59 -12.58
C SER A 123 -12.53 -8.14 -12.39
N PRO A 124 -11.62 -8.37 -13.34
CA PRO A 124 -10.26 -7.88 -13.23
C PRO A 124 -10.34 -6.35 -13.26
N LEU A 125 -10.30 -5.73 -12.09
CA LEU A 125 -10.02 -4.32 -11.99
C LEU A 125 -8.70 -4.08 -12.71
N GLU A 126 -8.62 -2.98 -13.46
CA GLU A 126 -7.34 -2.52 -14.01
C GLU A 126 -6.28 -2.56 -12.90
N PRO A 127 -5.06 -3.11 -13.14
CA PRO A 127 -4.08 -3.28 -12.07
C PRO A 127 -3.74 -1.99 -11.31
N TRP A 128 -3.87 -0.83 -11.97
CA TRP A 128 -3.66 0.49 -11.39
C TRP A 128 -4.88 1.09 -10.69
N ALA A 129 -6.04 0.43 -10.70
CA ALA A 129 -7.21 0.84 -9.95
C ALA A 129 -6.95 0.71 -8.43
N GLY A 130 -7.61 1.54 -7.62
CA GLY A 130 -7.48 1.47 -6.16
C GLY A 130 -6.22 2.11 -5.58
N GLY A 131 -5.46 2.89 -6.37
CA GLY A 131 -4.30 3.65 -5.89
C GLY A 131 -2.94 3.08 -6.29
N HIS A 132 -2.88 2.05 -7.15
CA HIS A 132 -1.63 1.49 -7.67
C HIS A 132 -1.09 2.26 -8.89
N ASP A 133 -1.05 3.58 -8.78
CA ASP A 133 -0.60 4.48 -9.85
C ASP A 133 0.94 4.61 -9.95
N LEU A 134 1.40 5.51 -10.81
CA LEU A 134 2.83 5.72 -11.05
C LEU A 134 3.60 6.13 -9.77
N PRO A 135 3.11 7.08 -8.94
CA PRO A 135 3.64 7.31 -7.59
C PRO A 135 3.73 6.05 -6.73
N PHE A 136 2.66 5.24 -6.67
CA PHE A 136 2.67 4.01 -5.89
C PHE A 136 3.80 3.05 -6.29
N LEU A 137 3.95 2.78 -7.60
CA LEU A 137 5.02 1.90 -8.10
C LEU A 137 6.42 2.44 -7.77
N ARG A 138 6.60 3.77 -7.86
CA ARG A 138 7.85 4.43 -7.48
C ARG A 138 8.13 4.20 -5.99
N ARG A 139 7.12 4.35 -5.13
CA ARG A 139 7.26 4.12 -3.68
C ARG A 139 7.63 2.67 -3.36
N CYS A 140 6.99 1.69 -3.99
CA CYS A 140 7.34 0.27 -3.87
C CYS A 140 8.82 0.02 -4.21
N CYS A 141 9.34 0.62 -5.29
CA CYS A 141 10.74 0.47 -5.67
C CYS A 141 11.71 1.02 -4.61
N HIS A 142 11.39 2.17 -4.02
CA HIS A 142 12.19 2.78 -2.95
C HIS A 142 12.14 1.99 -1.65
N LEU A 143 10.94 1.54 -1.24
CA LEU A 143 10.76 0.71 -0.05
C LEU A 143 11.50 -0.62 -0.18
N TRP A 144 11.46 -1.25 -1.36
CA TRP A 144 12.22 -2.46 -1.62
C TRP A 144 13.74 -2.23 -1.51
N ALA A 145 14.27 -1.14 -2.09
CA ALA A 145 15.69 -0.80 -1.95
C ALA A 145 16.10 -0.57 -0.49
N ARG A 146 15.20 -0.07 0.36
CA ARG A 146 15.44 0.08 1.81
C ARG A 146 15.41 -1.26 2.54
N CYS A 147 14.50 -2.17 2.21
CA CYS A 147 14.53 -3.55 2.72
C CYS A 147 15.87 -4.23 2.42
N GLU A 148 16.35 -4.14 1.18
CA GLU A 148 17.65 -4.72 0.79
C GLU A 148 18.82 -4.12 1.58
N ALA A 149 18.80 -2.81 1.81
CA ALA A 149 19.83 -2.14 2.61
C ALA A 149 19.84 -2.56 4.09
N LEU A 150 18.71 -3.05 4.61
CA LEU A 150 18.58 -3.63 5.95
C LEU A 150 18.90 -5.13 5.97
N GLY A 151 19.25 -5.74 4.83
CA GLY A 151 19.48 -7.19 4.72
C GLY A 151 18.20 -8.02 4.78
N VAL A 152 17.03 -7.40 4.59
CA VAL A 152 15.74 -8.10 4.57
C VAL A 152 15.51 -8.66 3.16
N PRO A 153 15.45 -9.99 2.98
CA PRO A 153 15.27 -10.59 1.67
C PRO A 153 13.85 -10.33 1.14
N VAL A 154 13.76 -9.82 -0.09
CA VAL A 154 12.50 -9.60 -0.81
C VAL A 154 12.67 -10.17 -2.21
N ARG A 155 11.85 -11.15 -2.60
CA ARG A 155 11.89 -11.65 -3.97
C ARG A 155 10.98 -10.80 -4.84
N GLN A 156 11.38 -10.62 -6.09
CA GLN A 156 10.65 -9.86 -7.10
C GLN A 156 9.19 -10.33 -7.24
N SER A 157 9.03 -11.66 -7.33
CA SER A 157 7.72 -12.33 -7.38
C SER A 157 6.79 -12.03 -6.21
N ASP A 158 7.35 -11.66 -5.05
CA ASP A 158 6.57 -11.49 -3.83
C ASP A 158 5.84 -10.14 -3.85
N ILE A 159 6.44 -9.09 -4.41
CA ILE A 159 5.81 -7.76 -4.51
C ILE A 159 4.71 -7.76 -5.57
N HIS A 160 4.92 -8.45 -6.68
CA HIS A 160 3.92 -8.60 -7.74
C HIS A 160 2.64 -9.30 -7.25
N ARG A 161 2.77 -10.34 -6.41
CA ARG A 161 1.61 -11.04 -5.80
C ARG A 161 0.90 -10.23 -4.72
N ALA A 162 1.59 -9.26 -4.13
CA ALA A 162 1.04 -8.42 -3.09
C ALA A 162 0.22 -7.24 -3.62
N GLY A 163 0.26 -6.92 -4.93
CA GLY A 163 -0.17 -5.59 -5.37
C GLY A 163 -0.70 -5.40 -6.77
N ALA A 164 -1.70 -6.19 -7.12
CA ALA A 164 -2.31 -6.24 -8.44
C ALA A 164 -1.41 -6.90 -9.48
N GLU A 165 -2.03 -7.64 -10.39
CA GLU A 165 -1.38 -8.40 -11.46
C GLU A 165 -0.77 -7.45 -12.51
N LEU A 166 0.26 -6.69 -12.13
CA LEU A 166 0.99 -5.79 -13.02
C LEU A 166 1.55 -6.56 -14.21
N LEU A 167 1.44 -6.00 -15.42
CA LEU A 167 1.93 -6.68 -16.62
C LEU A 167 3.46 -6.86 -16.63
N HIS A 168 4.20 -5.89 -16.08
CA HIS A 168 5.62 -6.06 -15.75
C HIS A 168 5.88 -6.27 -14.26
N ASP A 169 6.95 -6.98 -13.95
CA ASP A 169 7.47 -7.13 -12.59
C ASP A 169 8.00 -5.79 -12.05
N ILE A 170 7.87 -5.55 -10.75
CA ILE A 170 8.35 -4.33 -10.10
C ILE A 170 9.87 -4.08 -10.29
N SER A 171 10.65 -5.13 -10.57
CA SER A 171 12.06 -5.04 -10.91
C SER A 171 12.33 -4.31 -12.22
N GLU A 172 11.46 -4.46 -13.22
CA GLU A 172 11.54 -3.70 -14.47
C GLU A 172 11.33 -2.21 -14.20
N TYR A 173 10.29 -1.88 -13.43
CA TYR A 173 10.04 -0.52 -12.95
C TYR A 173 11.25 0.05 -12.18
N ARG A 174 11.80 -0.70 -11.23
CA ARG A 174 12.98 -0.30 -10.46
C ARG A 174 14.18 -0.01 -11.35
N SER A 175 14.42 -0.83 -12.38
CA SER A 175 15.52 -0.63 -13.33
C SER A 175 15.41 0.72 -14.06
N ARG A 176 14.19 1.17 -14.37
CA ARG A 176 13.93 2.44 -15.07
C ARG A 176 14.04 3.68 -14.18
N LEU A 177 14.04 3.52 -12.87
CA LEU A 177 14.42 4.57 -11.92
C LEU A 177 15.94 4.76 -11.85
N GLY A 178 16.73 3.83 -12.38
CA GLY A 178 18.19 3.90 -12.39
C GLY A 178 18.77 4.00 -10.97
N TRP A 179 19.55 5.05 -10.72
CA TRP A 179 20.23 5.26 -9.43
C TRP A 179 19.31 5.77 -8.32
N GLU A 180 18.07 6.17 -8.63
CA GLU A 180 17.21 6.90 -7.71
C GLU A 180 16.94 6.14 -6.40
N PRO A 181 16.54 4.85 -6.38
CA PRO A 181 16.26 4.13 -5.14
C PRO A 181 17.48 3.99 -4.23
N THR A 182 18.68 3.90 -4.82
CA THR A 182 19.93 3.78 -4.07
C THR A 182 20.39 5.13 -3.53
N ARG A 183 20.32 6.21 -4.32
CA ARG A 183 20.80 7.54 -3.92
C ARG A 183 19.87 8.23 -2.93
N CYS A 184 18.56 8.06 -3.10
CA CYS A 184 17.54 8.69 -2.27
C CYS A 184 17.12 7.80 -1.08
N ARG A 185 17.92 6.79 -0.73
CA ARG A 185 17.59 5.80 0.30
C ARG A 185 17.21 6.43 1.64
N SER A 186 17.85 7.55 2.01
CA SER A 186 17.61 8.26 3.28
C SER A 186 16.65 9.44 3.16
N TRP A 187 16.11 9.70 1.98
CA TRP A 187 15.20 10.83 1.75
C TRP A 187 13.80 10.50 2.25
N THR A 188 13.01 11.49 2.58
CA THR A 188 11.56 11.33 2.80
C THR A 188 10.85 11.02 1.47
N PHE A 189 9.66 10.43 1.53
CA PHE A 189 8.89 10.22 0.30
C PHE A 189 8.40 11.54 -0.31
N ALA A 190 8.22 12.58 0.49
CA ALA A 190 7.92 13.91 -0.01
C ALA A 190 9.07 14.49 -0.86
N GLU A 191 10.32 14.31 -0.41
CA GLU A 191 11.50 14.71 -1.18
C GLU A 191 11.66 13.88 -2.46
N ILE A 192 11.37 12.58 -2.41
CA ILE A 192 11.39 11.71 -3.60
C ILE A 192 10.31 12.13 -4.61
N GLU A 193 9.09 12.42 -4.15
CA GLU A 193 8.00 12.85 -5.03
C GLU A 193 8.22 14.24 -5.66
N ALA A 194 9.03 15.09 -5.02
CA ALA A 194 9.43 16.37 -5.59
C ALA A 194 10.41 16.21 -6.77
N LEU A 195 11.07 15.06 -6.93
CA LEU A 195 11.91 14.79 -8.09
C LEU A 195 11.06 14.52 -9.34
N PRO A 196 11.50 14.99 -10.52
CA PRO A 196 10.83 14.64 -11.77
C PRO A 196 10.81 13.12 -11.94
N ILE A 197 9.69 12.60 -12.43
CA ILE A 197 9.57 11.17 -12.71
C ILE A 197 10.40 10.85 -13.95
N PRO A 198 11.34 9.87 -13.90
CA PRO A 198 12.12 9.48 -15.06
C PRO A 198 11.24 9.10 -16.26
N GLU A 199 11.58 9.60 -17.45
CA GLU A 199 10.79 9.36 -18.66
C GLU A 199 10.66 7.86 -18.98
N ALA A 200 11.76 7.10 -18.83
CA ALA A 200 11.76 5.66 -19.04
C ALA A 200 10.83 4.90 -18.08
N PHE A 201 10.62 5.41 -16.87
CA PHE A 201 9.72 4.84 -15.87
C PHE A 201 8.27 5.12 -16.23
N ARG A 202 7.96 6.38 -16.58
CA ARG A 202 6.63 6.79 -17.05
C ARG A 202 6.23 6.03 -18.30
N LYS A 203 7.14 5.91 -19.28
CA LYS A 203 6.88 5.21 -20.53
C LYS A 203 6.49 3.75 -20.28
N LEU A 204 7.19 3.04 -19.39
CA LEU A 204 6.86 1.65 -19.05
C LEU A 204 5.43 1.53 -18.49
N PHE A 205 5.03 2.44 -17.61
CA PHE A 205 3.68 2.45 -17.06
C PHE A 205 2.61 2.77 -18.11
N ASP A 206 2.88 3.74 -19.00
CA ASP A 206 1.96 4.08 -20.08
C ASP A 206 1.84 2.94 -21.11
N ASP A 207 2.94 2.24 -21.39
CA ASP A 207 2.95 1.03 -22.20
C ASP A 207 2.10 -0.07 -21.54
N ASP A 208 2.24 -0.31 -20.23
CA ASP A 208 1.43 -1.29 -19.49
C ASP A 208 -0.06 -0.99 -19.54
N LYS A 209 -0.44 0.28 -19.35
CA LYS A 209 -1.84 0.67 -19.52
C LYS A 209 -2.35 0.39 -20.93
N ALA A 210 -1.54 0.69 -21.93
CA ALA A 210 -1.91 0.47 -23.32
C ALA A 210 -2.02 -1.04 -23.64
N ARG A 211 -1.12 -1.88 -23.13
CA ARG A 211 -1.14 -3.35 -23.29
C ARG A 211 -2.38 -3.95 -22.64
N TRP A 212 -2.67 -3.58 -21.39
CA TRP A 212 -3.86 -4.04 -20.69
C TRP A 212 -5.14 -3.60 -21.42
N ALA A 213 -5.19 -2.37 -21.95
CA ALA A 213 -6.34 -1.88 -22.72
C ALA A 213 -6.59 -2.69 -24.01
N ARG A 214 -5.53 -3.32 -24.55
CA ARG A 214 -5.62 -4.27 -25.67
C ARG A 214 -5.86 -5.72 -25.21
N GLN A 215 -6.01 -5.95 -23.91
CA GLN A 215 -6.15 -7.26 -23.26
C GLN A 215 -4.97 -8.20 -23.53
N GLU A 216 -3.77 -7.64 -23.75
CA GLU A 216 -2.55 -8.44 -23.86
C GLU A 216 -2.20 -9.01 -22.47
N THR A 217 -2.09 -10.33 -22.39
CA THR A 217 -1.54 -11.01 -21.21
C THR A 217 -0.03 -11.19 -21.36
N ARG A 218 0.65 -11.60 -20.28
CA ARG A 218 2.12 -11.76 -20.25
C ARG A 218 2.65 -12.91 -21.13
N ASP A 219 1.78 -13.65 -21.81
CA ASP A 219 2.10 -14.90 -22.51
C ASP A 219 2.16 -14.77 -24.05
N GLU A 220 2.51 -13.59 -24.57
CA GLU A 220 3.01 -13.39 -25.94
C GLU A 220 4.47 -12.92 -25.95
#